data_AF-A0A1Q9C2F9-F1
#
_entry.id   AF-A0A1Q9C2F9-F1
#
_cell.length_a   1.000
_cell.length_b   1.000
_cell.length_c   1.000
_cell.angle_alpha   90.00
_cell.angle_beta   90.00
_cell.angle_gamma   90.00
#
_symmetry.space_group_name_H-M   'P 1'
#
loop_
_entity.id
_entity.type
_entity.pdbx_description
1 polymer ?
#
loop_
_entity_poly.entity_id
_entity_poly.type
_entity_poly.pdbx_seq_one_letter_code
_entity_poly.pdbx_strand_id
1 'polypeptide(L)'
;MASAHAATVTNDLKAPTEVQQGVGWQVLYPGRSLPLSSEEAVLRLREAHEILGRCSATGALRASESFGAEFGAEARRRDQQEEEAAADEAQRREEVRRCQDAQTRQAAAALRDQKIDILPVYRSMFLVFGILLALLIFTAAFPPHGDVAAALLGTFASLLGCFLSICTFLHGTGDRVDRFRYGKHSDCIVRLTFVCFALGVVALAALTTHHSLAGFWWTALIVWPLTCCCNTCMIYAAKAEAEEGCYLTAEEREMQDKEQQQARQEVLQRTIVFEGSVLEGVGRPCVCSWPGKYEGAWDSLVSSSRNGDVSAAVVFLPDGTADFGRHAEIPDAEGIVGECWCVPLYGEQKPWGCRWWSHWIANIEEAVKKKAELEVYYFVDHVGRGKAQSFATAGQEHVRRETLNRRVEEFKETQQFKEAVDGGLGCLSRNCRGDGSSAYSRELKRLFLAWLPEEDREFLEAAEGLGNSQKAEVAWLERKGYHYTERDVSPWLSKNESKIPVEEVVPAPTLQSQQPRPSVDVNLPGTLALEPGA
;
A
#
# COMPACT_ATOMS: atom_id res chain seq x y z
N MET A 1 -18.35 56.50 -36.91
CA MET A 1 -18.22 56.23 -35.46
C MET A 1 -17.32 55.02 -35.31
N ALA A 2 -16.10 55.19 -34.82
CA ALA A 2 -15.20 54.07 -34.56
C ALA A 2 -15.77 53.26 -33.39
N SER A 3 -16.06 51.97 -33.62
CA SER A 3 -16.47 51.07 -32.54
C SER A 3 -15.30 50.99 -31.55
N ALA A 4 -15.46 51.56 -30.36
CA ALA A 4 -14.46 51.42 -29.31
C ALA A 4 -14.33 49.93 -29.02
N HIS A 5 -13.16 49.34 -29.32
CA HIS A 5 -12.89 47.95 -28.99
C HIS A 5 -12.95 47.81 -27.47
N ALA A 6 -13.95 47.07 -26.97
CA ALA A 6 -14.07 46.75 -25.55
C ALA A 6 -12.77 46.06 -25.09
N ALA A 7 -12.19 46.55 -24.00
CA ALA A 7 -11.01 45.91 -23.43
C ALA A 7 -11.34 44.46 -23.05
N THR A 8 -10.34 43.58 -23.14
CA THR A 8 -10.51 42.16 -22.87
C THR A 8 -9.45 41.72 -21.88
N VAL A 9 -9.85 41.06 -20.80
CA VAL A 9 -8.94 40.44 -19.84
C VAL A 9 -8.76 38.97 -20.15
N THR A 10 -7.53 38.48 -20.19
CA THR A 10 -7.19 37.06 -20.34
C THR A 10 -6.57 36.55 -19.05
N ASN A 11 -7.10 35.45 -18.51
CA ASN A 11 -6.49 34.77 -17.38
C ASN A 11 -5.34 33.89 -17.87
N ASP A 12 -4.11 34.37 -17.73
CA ASP A 12 -2.88 33.65 -18.05
C ASP A 12 -2.24 32.96 -16.82
N LEU A 13 -2.95 32.92 -15.70
CA LEU A 13 -2.57 32.17 -14.49
C LEU A 13 -3.11 30.73 -14.56
N LYS A 14 -2.62 29.85 -13.68
CA LYS A 14 -3.07 28.45 -13.56
C LYS A 14 -4.24 28.31 -12.59
N ALA A 15 -4.46 29.30 -11.71
CA ALA A 15 -5.61 29.36 -10.82
C ALA A 15 -6.84 30.04 -11.47
N PRO A 16 -8.08 29.68 -11.03
CA PRO A 16 -9.26 30.46 -11.32
C PRO A 16 -9.15 31.88 -10.73
N THR A 17 -9.58 32.87 -11.50
CA THR A 17 -9.69 34.26 -11.05
C THR A 17 -11.13 34.73 -11.12
N GLU A 18 -11.44 35.82 -10.44
CA GLU A 18 -12.73 36.50 -10.51
C GLU A 18 -12.54 37.93 -10.99
N VAL A 19 -13.30 38.32 -12.01
CA VAL A 19 -13.31 39.65 -12.62
C VAL A 19 -14.59 40.37 -12.20
N GLN A 20 -14.49 41.60 -11.70
CA GLN A 20 -15.66 42.39 -11.35
C GLN A 20 -16.38 42.89 -12.61
N GLN A 21 -17.66 42.59 -12.75
CA GLN A 21 -18.52 43.00 -13.87
C GLN A 21 -19.80 43.62 -13.31
N GLY A 22 -19.95 44.94 -13.47
CA GLY A 22 -21.05 45.70 -12.87
C GLY A 22 -21.10 45.52 -11.35
N VAL A 23 -22.18 44.91 -10.85
CA VAL A 23 -22.39 44.64 -9.42
C VAL A 23 -21.89 43.26 -8.96
N GLY A 24 -21.47 42.39 -9.87
CA GLY A 24 -21.14 41.00 -9.59
C GLY A 24 -19.68 40.63 -9.89
N TRP A 25 -19.31 39.42 -9.49
CA TRP A 25 -18.03 38.79 -9.84
C TRP A 25 -18.26 37.67 -10.84
N GLN A 26 -17.48 37.66 -11.92
CA GLN A 26 -17.52 36.61 -12.93
C GLN A 26 -16.22 35.81 -12.90
N VAL A 27 -16.36 34.49 -12.90
CA VAL A 27 -15.24 33.56 -12.85
C VAL A 27 -14.56 33.51 -14.21
N LEU A 28 -13.25 33.66 -14.22
CA LEU A 28 -12.40 33.53 -15.40
C LEU A 28 -11.39 32.40 -15.18
N TYR A 29 -11.59 31.27 -15.84
CA TYR A 29 -10.71 30.11 -15.75
C TYR A 29 -9.42 30.29 -16.58
N PRO A 30 -8.36 29.51 -16.31
CA PRO A 30 -7.11 29.56 -17.05
C PRO A 30 -7.28 29.49 -18.57
N GLY A 31 -6.56 30.36 -19.28
CA GLY A 31 -6.56 30.44 -20.74
C GLY A 31 -7.81 31.06 -21.37
N ARG A 32 -8.79 31.50 -20.57
CA ARG A 32 -9.99 32.18 -21.08
C ARG A 32 -9.85 33.69 -21.06
N SER A 33 -10.65 34.33 -21.91
CA SER A 33 -10.73 35.77 -22.04
C SER A 33 -12.16 36.26 -21.79
N LEU A 34 -12.30 37.45 -21.20
CA LEU A 34 -13.58 38.08 -20.88
C LEU A 34 -13.58 39.56 -21.31
N PRO A 35 -14.57 40.01 -22.10
CA PRO A 35 -14.71 41.43 -22.41
C PRO A 35 -15.13 42.22 -21.15
N LEU A 36 -14.57 43.41 -20.99
CA LEU A 36 -14.83 44.30 -19.86
C LEU A 36 -15.92 45.32 -20.19
N SER A 37 -16.79 45.58 -19.21
CA SER A 37 -17.88 46.56 -19.31
C SER A 37 -17.58 47.91 -18.65
N SER A 38 -16.52 47.98 -17.85
CA SER A 38 -16.10 49.15 -17.06
C SER A 38 -14.77 49.71 -17.56
N GLU A 39 -14.54 51.01 -17.35
CA GLU A 39 -13.24 51.67 -17.61
C GLU A 39 -12.15 51.24 -16.61
N GLU A 40 -12.54 50.75 -15.44
CA GLU A 40 -11.64 50.14 -14.45
C GLU A 40 -11.96 48.66 -14.30
N ALA A 41 -10.93 47.83 -14.43
CA ALA A 41 -11.01 46.39 -14.23
C ALA A 41 -10.47 46.02 -12.85
N VAL A 42 -11.25 45.25 -12.09
CA VAL A 42 -10.83 44.68 -10.81
C VAL A 42 -10.79 43.16 -10.94
N LEU A 43 -9.67 42.57 -10.53
CA LEU A 43 -9.41 41.14 -10.60
C LEU A 43 -8.99 40.64 -9.22
N ARG A 44 -9.40 39.45 -8.82
CA ARG A 44 -8.89 38.77 -7.61
C ARG A 44 -8.67 37.28 -7.84
N LEU A 45 -7.83 36.66 -7.02
CA LEU A 45 -7.73 35.21 -6.98
C LEU A 45 -8.95 34.60 -6.30
N ARG A 46 -9.47 33.51 -6.86
CA ARG A 46 -10.69 32.90 -6.33
C ARG A 46 -10.50 32.17 -5.00
N GLU A 47 -9.31 31.62 -4.76
CA GLU A 47 -9.00 30.94 -3.50
C GLU A 47 -8.47 31.89 -2.42
N ALA A 48 -8.27 33.16 -2.76
CA ALA A 48 -7.56 34.14 -1.95
C ALA A 48 -8.07 35.54 -2.26
N HIS A 49 -9.27 35.85 -1.78
CA HIS A 49 -9.96 37.12 -2.10
C HIS A 49 -9.19 38.35 -1.63
N GLU A 50 -8.26 38.20 -0.68
CA GLU A 50 -7.33 39.22 -0.22
C GLU A 50 -6.30 39.63 -1.29
N ILE A 51 -6.02 38.77 -2.26
CA ILE A 51 -5.11 39.03 -3.38
C ILE A 51 -5.92 39.64 -4.52
N LEU A 52 -5.97 40.97 -4.56
CA LEU A 52 -6.71 41.74 -5.56
C LEU A 52 -5.77 42.69 -6.34
N GLY A 53 -6.12 42.95 -7.59
CA GLY A 53 -5.43 43.89 -8.45
C GLY A 53 -6.43 44.76 -9.23
N ARG A 54 -5.99 45.96 -9.62
CA ARG A 54 -6.79 46.94 -10.36
C ARG A 54 -6.01 47.49 -11.54
N CYS A 55 -6.69 47.76 -12.66
CA CYS A 55 -6.07 48.42 -13.80
C CYS A 55 -7.08 49.17 -14.68
N SER A 56 -6.56 50.09 -15.50
CA SER A 56 -7.38 50.76 -16.52
C SER A 56 -7.72 49.78 -17.66
N ALA A 57 -8.98 49.74 -18.05
CA ALA A 57 -9.54 48.84 -19.05
C ALA A 57 -9.23 49.34 -20.47
N THR A 58 -7.96 49.30 -20.87
CA THR A 58 -7.52 49.68 -22.21
C THR A 58 -6.79 48.54 -22.92
N GLY A 59 -7.35 48.03 -24.01
CA GLY A 59 -6.73 47.01 -24.86
C GLY A 59 -6.85 45.58 -24.35
N ALA A 60 -5.86 44.75 -24.67
CA ALA A 60 -5.77 43.36 -24.21
C ALA A 60 -4.97 43.30 -22.90
N LEU A 61 -5.62 42.89 -21.82
CA LEU A 61 -5.06 42.81 -20.48
C LEU A 61 -4.73 41.36 -20.14
N ARG A 62 -3.58 41.13 -19.53
CA ARG A 62 -3.18 39.82 -18.99
C ARG A 62 -3.29 39.88 -17.47
N ALA A 63 -3.97 38.90 -16.87
CA ALA A 63 -4.17 38.84 -15.42
C ALA A 63 -2.86 39.01 -14.65
N SER A 64 -1.79 38.33 -15.09
CA SER A 64 -0.51 38.29 -14.38
C SER A 64 0.38 39.54 -14.58
N GLU A 65 0.04 40.43 -15.51
CA GLU A 65 0.88 41.61 -15.86
C GLU A 65 0.14 42.93 -15.65
N SER A 66 -1.15 42.98 -15.98
CA SER A 66 -1.89 44.24 -16.08
C SER A 66 -2.44 44.74 -14.74
N PHE A 67 -2.63 43.88 -13.74
CA PHE A 67 -3.36 44.19 -12.49
C PHE A 67 -2.44 44.57 -11.32
N GLY A 68 -1.26 45.12 -11.62
CA GLY A 68 -0.24 45.52 -10.64
C GLY A 68 0.81 44.44 -10.40
N ALA A 69 2.04 44.90 -10.11
CA ALA A 69 3.19 44.01 -9.94
C ALA A 69 3.03 43.06 -8.74
N GLU A 70 2.41 43.53 -7.64
CA GLU A 70 2.15 42.72 -6.45
C GLU A 70 1.16 41.58 -6.74
N PHE A 71 0.01 41.87 -7.36
CA PHE A 71 -0.99 40.86 -7.71
C PHE A 71 -0.36 39.75 -8.58
N GLY A 72 0.30 40.14 -9.67
CA GLY A 72 0.90 39.18 -10.59
C GLY A 72 2.01 38.33 -9.95
N ALA A 73 2.83 38.94 -9.08
CA ALA A 73 3.90 38.22 -8.38
C ALA A 73 3.35 37.26 -7.31
N GLU A 74 2.36 37.67 -6.53
CA GLU A 74 1.72 36.83 -5.51
C GLU A 74 0.95 35.67 -6.16
N ALA A 75 0.18 35.93 -7.22
CA ALA A 75 -0.56 34.90 -7.95
C ALA A 75 0.36 33.82 -8.52
N ARG A 76 1.46 34.21 -9.19
CA ARG A 76 2.45 33.26 -9.71
C ARG A 76 3.15 32.48 -8.60
N ARG A 77 3.48 33.13 -7.48
CA ARG A 77 4.08 32.47 -6.33
C ARG A 77 3.14 31.39 -5.76
N ARG A 78 1.85 31.68 -5.64
CA ARG A 78 0.86 30.68 -5.23
C ARG A 78 0.78 29.55 -6.25
N ASP A 79 0.56 29.82 -7.53
CA ASP A 79 0.54 28.79 -8.58
C ASP A 79 1.79 27.86 -8.49
N GLN A 80 2.97 28.44 -8.30
CA GLN A 80 4.21 27.68 -8.11
C GLN A 80 4.20 26.83 -6.84
N GLN A 81 3.80 27.38 -5.69
CA GLN A 81 3.67 26.64 -4.43
C GLN A 81 2.67 25.49 -4.55
N GLU A 82 1.58 25.69 -5.29
CA GLU A 82 0.58 24.65 -5.54
C GLU A 82 1.14 23.50 -6.37
N GLU A 83 1.92 23.81 -7.41
CA GLU A 83 2.58 22.82 -8.25
C GLU A 83 3.67 22.07 -7.52
N GLU A 84 4.50 22.78 -6.74
CA GLU A 84 5.53 22.19 -5.89
C GLU A 84 4.90 21.24 -4.88
N ALA A 85 3.84 21.66 -4.17
CA ALA A 85 3.14 20.81 -3.20
C ALA A 85 2.50 19.57 -3.83
N ALA A 86 1.98 19.69 -5.06
CA ALA A 86 1.40 18.57 -5.79
C ALA A 86 2.48 17.60 -6.33
N ALA A 87 3.60 18.13 -6.85
CA ALA A 87 4.74 17.32 -7.29
C ALA A 87 5.37 16.56 -6.12
N ASP A 88 5.49 17.23 -4.98
CA ASP A 88 5.97 16.69 -3.73
C ASP A 88 5.13 15.52 -3.22
N GLU A 89 3.81 15.66 -3.21
CA GLU A 89 2.90 14.59 -2.82
C GLU A 89 2.92 13.43 -3.84
N ALA A 90 3.00 13.74 -5.14
CA ALA A 90 3.13 12.72 -6.17
C ALA A 90 4.42 11.89 -6.01
N GLN A 91 5.55 12.56 -5.72
CA GLN A 91 6.81 11.89 -5.43
C GLN A 91 6.69 11.00 -4.19
N ARG A 92 6.11 11.51 -3.10
CA ARG A 92 5.90 10.74 -1.87
C ARG A 92 5.08 9.47 -2.12
N ARG A 93 3.97 9.57 -2.86
CA ARG A 93 3.12 8.40 -3.20
C ARG A 93 3.87 7.38 -4.05
N GLU A 94 4.71 7.84 -4.97
CA GLU A 94 5.55 6.96 -5.77
C GLU A 94 6.61 6.23 -4.92
N GLU A 95 7.23 6.92 -3.97
CA GLU A 95 8.18 6.33 -3.03
C GLU A 95 7.50 5.28 -2.13
N VAL A 96 6.34 5.60 -1.54
CA VAL A 96 5.54 4.66 -0.74
C VAL A 96 5.15 3.43 -1.57
N ARG A 97 4.69 3.63 -2.81
CA ARG A 97 4.37 2.53 -3.73
C ARG A 97 5.58 1.64 -4.02
N ARG A 98 6.75 2.24 -4.30
CA ARG A 98 8.00 1.48 -4.52
C ARG A 98 8.40 0.68 -3.28
N CYS A 99 8.30 1.28 -2.09
CA CYS A 99 8.59 0.59 -0.84
C CYS A 99 7.62 -0.59 -0.60
N GLN A 100 6.32 -0.40 -0.82
CA GLN A 100 5.32 -1.47 -0.70
C GLN A 100 5.55 -2.58 -1.73
N ASP A 101 5.88 -2.25 -2.98
CA ASP A 101 6.18 -3.23 -4.02
C ASP A 101 7.45 -4.02 -3.69
N ALA A 102 8.49 -3.36 -3.16
CA ALA A 102 9.72 -4.01 -2.72
C ALA A 102 9.46 -4.97 -1.54
N GLN A 103 8.69 -4.54 -0.54
CA GLN A 103 8.27 -5.38 0.59
C GLN A 103 7.42 -6.57 0.14
N THR A 104 6.51 -6.35 -0.81
CA THR A 104 5.66 -7.43 -1.37
C THR A 104 6.52 -8.47 -2.09
N ARG A 105 7.50 -8.04 -2.89
CA ARG A 105 8.45 -8.95 -3.55
C ARG A 105 9.29 -9.72 -2.54
N GLN A 106 9.74 -9.06 -1.47
CA GLN A 106 10.53 -9.71 -0.41
C GLN A 106 9.69 -10.74 0.37
N ALA A 107 8.45 -10.41 0.72
CA ALA A 107 7.52 -11.32 1.39
C ALA A 107 7.18 -12.52 0.50
N ALA A 108 6.92 -12.30 -0.80
CA ALA A 108 6.70 -13.38 -1.76
C ALA A 108 7.92 -14.30 -1.87
N ALA A 109 9.14 -13.74 -1.91
CA ALA A 109 10.37 -14.53 -1.91
C ALA A 109 10.53 -15.36 -0.62
N ALA A 110 10.23 -14.78 0.55
CA ALA A 110 10.29 -15.49 1.83
C ALA A 110 9.26 -16.62 1.93
N LEU A 111 8.03 -16.41 1.43
CA LEU A 111 6.99 -17.45 1.37
C LEU A 111 7.40 -18.62 0.47
N ARG A 112 8.10 -18.33 -0.64
CA ARG A 112 8.69 -19.38 -1.48
C ARG A 112 9.73 -20.14 -0.67
N ASP A 113 10.74 -19.45 -0.12
CA ASP A 113 11.81 -20.08 0.68
C ASP A 113 11.25 -20.99 1.80
N GLN A 114 10.13 -20.63 2.43
CA GLN A 114 9.49 -21.45 3.47
C GLN A 114 8.80 -22.72 2.94
N LYS A 115 8.14 -22.67 1.78
CA LYS A 115 7.42 -23.83 1.21
C LYS A 115 8.37 -24.91 0.68
N ILE A 116 9.63 -24.56 0.48
CA ILE A 116 10.61 -25.36 -0.20
C ILE A 116 11.42 -26.17 0.82
N ASP A 117 10.84 -27.25 1.37
CA ASP A 117 11.60 -28.23 2.16
C ASP A 117 12.34 -29.21 1.22
N ILE A 118 13.41 -28.75 0.58
CA ILE A 118 14.24 -29.57 -0.34
C ILE A 118 15.21 -30.47 0.42
N LEU A 119 15.40 -30.21 1.71
CA LEU A 119 16.42 -30.89 2.51
C LEU A 119 16.29 -32.43 2.48
N PRO A 120 15.09 -33.04 2.50
CA PRO A 120 14.94 -34.49 2.41
C PRO A 120 15.34 -35.03 1.04
N VAL A 121 14.93 -34.34 -0.04
CA VAL A 121 15.23 -34.74 -1.42
C VAL A 121 16.74 -34.66 -1.66
N TYR A 122 17.38 -33.57 -1.24
CA TYR A 122 18.83 -33.43 -1.35
C TYR A 122 19.57 -34.49 -0.53
N ARG A 123 19.17 -34.70 0.72
CA ARG A 123 19.83 -35.68 1.58
C ARG A 123 19.76 -37.08 0.96
N SER A 124 18.62 -37.46 0.38
CA SER A 124 18.48 -38.73 -0.33
C SER A 124 19.35 -38.80 -1.58
N MET A 125 19.39 -37.75 -2.41
CA MET A 125 20.23 -37.71 -3.61
C MET A 125 21.73 -37.81 -3.27
N PHE A 126 22.20 -37.03 -2.29
CA PHE A 126 23.59 -37.06 -1.84
C PHE A 126 23.98 -38.40 -1.23
N LEU A 127 23.09 -39.03 -0.46
CA LEU A 127 23.32 -40.35 0.12
C LEU A 127 23.52 -41.40 -0.98
N VAL A 128 22.62 -41.44 -1.98
CA VAL A 128 22.69 -42.42 -3.07
C VAL A 128 23.92 -42.17 -3.94
N PHE A 129 24.20 -40.91 -4.31
CA PHE A 129 25.39 -40.56 -5.07
C PHE A 129 26.68 -40.92 -4.32
N GLY A 130 26.77 -40.60 -3.03
CA GLY A 130 27.92 -40.90 -2.19
C GLY A 130 28.19 -42.40 -2.08
N ILE A 131 27.14 -43.22 -1.94
CA ILE A 131 27.26 -44.69 -1.91
C ILE A 131 27.80 -45.21 -3.25
N LEU A 132 27.23 -44.75 -4.37
CA LEU A 132 27.66 -45.20 -5.71
C LEU A 132 29.11 -44.79 -6.02
N LEU A 133 29.52 -43.58 -5.63
CA LEU A 133 30.89 -43.10 -5.80
C LEU A 133 31.87 -43.88 -4.90
N ALA A 134 31.50 -44.15 -3.65
CA ALA A 134 32.33 -44.93 -2.73
C ALA A 134 32.52 -46.37 -3.24
N LEU A 135 31.45 -46.99 -3.76
CA LEU A 135 31.54 -48.31 -4.39
C LEU A 135 32.45 -48.29 -5.62
N LEU A 136 32.33 -47.27 -6.47
CA LEU A 136 33.20 -47.11 -7.64
C LEU A 136 34.68 -47.01 -7.23
N ILE A 137 35.01 -46.14 -6.27
CA ILE A 137 36.37 -45.95 -5.76
C ILE A 137 36.89 -47.25 -5.15
N PHE A 138 36.09 -47.90 -4.31
CA PHE A 138 36.44 -49.17 -3.68
C PHE A 138 36.77 -50.22 -4.74
N THR A 139 35.92 -50.39 -5.76
CA THR A 139 36.16 -51.35 -6.84
C THR A 139 37.34 -50.99 -7.74
N ALA A 140 37.64 -49.70 -7.93
CA ALA A 140 38.81 -49.24 -8.69
C ALA A 140 40.14 -49.47 -7.95
N ALA A 141 40.12 -49.59 -6.63
CA ALA A 141 41.30 -49.85 -5.81
C ALA A 141 41.77 -51.31 -5.87
N PHE A 142 40.94 -52.24 -6.36
CA PHE A 142 41.32 -53.63 -6.54
C PHE A 142 41.84 -53.87 -7.96
N PRO A 143 43.08 -54.35 -8.14
CA PRO A 143 43.56 -54.77 -9.45
C PRO A 143 42.62 -55.84 -10.04
N PRO A 144 42.23 -55.72 -11.33
CA PRO A 144 41.33 -56.66 -11.97
C PRO A 144 42.07 -57.98 -12.21
N HIS A 145 42.18 -58.81 -11.17
CA HIS A 145 42.79 -60.15 -11.28
C HIS A 145 41.83 -61.20 -11.84
N GLY A 146 40.59 -60.82 -12.19
CA GLY A 146 39.62 -61.71 -12.81
C GLY A 146 38.41 -60.99 -13.38
N ASP A 147 37.71 -61.68 -14.29
CA ASP A 147 36.58 -61.15 -15.06
C ASP A 147 35.43 -60.64 -14.18
N VAL A 148 35.27 -61.20 -12.98
CA VAL A 148 34.24 -60.80 -12.01
C VAL A 148 34.46 -59.38 -11.48
N ALA A 149 35.71 -59.00 -11.18
CA ALA A 149 36.02 -57.65 -10.69
C ALA A 149 35.79 -56.60 -11.79
N ALA A 150 36.17 -56.91 -13.02
CA ALA A 150 35.93 -56.05 -14.18
C ALA A 150 34.42 -55.90 -14.48
N ALA A 151 33.63 -56.96 -14.32
CA ALA A 151 32.18 -56.92 -14.50
C ALA A 151 31.47 -56.10 -13.41
N LEU A 152 31.88 -56.23 -12.14
CA LEU A 152 31.32 -55.45 -11.03
C LEU A 152 31.60 -53.96 -11.20
N LEU A 153 32.82 -53.61 -11.57
CA LEU A 153 33.25 -52.23 -11.82
C LEU A 153 32.47 -51.60 -12.98
N GLY A 154 32.32 -52.31 -14.10
CA GLY A 154 31.49 -51.87 -15.24
C GLY A 154 30.02 -51.70 -14.87
N THR A 155 29.50 -52.56 -14.00
CA THR A 155 28.13 -52.48 -13.49
C THR A 155 27.93 -51.24 -12.61
N PHE A 156 28.82 -50.97 -11.65
CA PHE A 156 28.72 -49.79 -10.80
C PHE A 156 28.92 -48.48 -11.58
N ALA A 157 29.83 -48.45 -12.55
CA ALA A 157 30.00 -47.30 -13.44
C ALA A 157 28.72 -47.04 -14.27
N SER A 158 28.08 -48.11 -14.76
CA SER A 158 26.81 -48.00 -15.49
C SER A 158 25.65 -47.56 -14.59
N LEU A 159 25.56 -48.08 -13.36
CA LEU A 159 24.55 -47.66 -12.38
C LEU A 159 24.72 -46.20 -11.97
N LEU A 160 25.96 -45.73 -11.78
CA LEU A 160 26.24 -44.33 -11.49
C LEU A 160 25.86 -43.42 -12.68
N GLY A 161 26.20 -43.83 -13.90
CA GLY A 161 25.80 -43.12 -15.12
C GLY A 161 24.27 -43.05 -15.29
N CYS A 162 23.58 -44.17 -15.11
CA CYS A 162 22.12 -44.24 -15.12
C CYS A 162 21.49 -43.40 -14.02
N PHE A 163 22.04 -43.44 -12.80
CA PHE A 163 21.53 -42.62 -11.69
C PHE A 163 21.69 -41.13 -11.98
N LEU A 164 22.84 -40.70 -12.49
CA LEU A 164 23.05 -39.31 -12.90
C LEU A 164 22.10 -38.91 -14.03
N SER A 165 21.89 -39.76 -15.04
CA SER A 165 20.94 -39.49 -16.11
C SER A 165 19.49 -39.47 -15.65
N ILE A 166 19.09 -40.35 -14.73
CA ILE A 166 17.76 -40.35 -14.14
C ILE A 166 17.59 -39.11 -13.26
N CYS A 167 18.59 -38.70 -12.48
CA CYS A 167 18.52 -37.49 -11.69
C CYS A 167 18.38 -36.25 -12.58
N THR A 168 19.16 -36.15 -13.66
CA THR A 168 19.01 -35.02 -14.58
C THR A 168 17.73 -35.11 -15.40
N PHE A 169 17.29 -36.30 -15.79
CA PHE A 169 16.02 -36.46 -16.48
C PHE A 169 14.85 -36.12 -15.56
N LEU A 170 14.83 -36.60 -14.32
CA LEU A 170 13.82 -36.25 -13.32
C LEU A 170 13.90 -34.78 -12.91
N HIS A 171 15.04 -34.10 -13.05
CA HIS A 171 15.10 -32.65 -12.90
C HIS A 171 14.72 -31.88 -14.17
N GLY A 172 15.02 -32.40 -15.35
CA GLY A 172 14.68 -31.78 -16.64
C GLY A 172 13.25 -32.04 -17.10
N THR A 173 12.63 -33.13 -16.61
CA THR A 173 11.24 -33.54 -16.88
C THR A 173 10.37 -33.51 -15.63
N GLY A 174 10.97 -33.37 -14.45
CA GLY A 174 10.26 -32.96 -13.24
C GLY A 174 9.54 -31.67 -13.54
N ASP A 175 8.23 -31.70 -13.29
CA ASP A 175 7.22 -30.79 -13.79
C ASP A 175 7.67 -29.32 -13.76
N ARG A 176 7.26 -28.52 -14.76
CA ARG A 176 7.60 -27.08 -14.88
C ARG A 176 7.42 -26.31 -13.54
N VAL A 177 6.47 -26.77 -12.73
CA VAL A 177 6.16 -26.42 -11.34
C VAL A 177 7.38 -26.36 -10.40
N ASP A 178 8.39 -27.21 -10.59
CA ASP A 178 9.56 -27.31 -9.71
C ASP A 178 10.58 -26.20 -9.95
N ARG A 179 10.66 -25.61 -11.15
CA ARG A 179 11.61 -24.50 -11.42
C ARG A 179 11.19 -23.21 -10.74
N PHE A 180 9.88 -22.96 -10.68
CA PHE A 180 9.29 -21.87 -9.90
C PHE A 180 9.53 -22.04 -8.40
N ARG A 181 9.47 -23.29 -7.90
CA ARG A 181 9.77 -23.61 -6.51
C ARG A 181 11.27 -23.54 -6.21
N TYR A 182 12.17 -24.14 -6.98
CA TYR A 182 13.58 -24.27 -6.58
C TYR A 182 14.50 -23.12 -7.01
N GLY A 183 14.01 -22.13 -7.77
CA GLY A 183 14.62 -20.81 -8.01
C GLY A 183 16.15 -20.71 -7.98
N LYS A 184 16.72 -20.34 -6.83
CA LYS A 184 18.18 -20.18 -6.66
C LYS A 184 18.95 -21.50 -6.54
N HIS A 185 18.28 -22.55 -6.07
CA HIS A 185 18.90 -23.85 -5.83
C HIS A 185 18.96 -24.70 -7.09
N SER A 186 18.07 -24.50 -8.08
CA SER A 186 18.13 -25.21 -9.36
C SER A 186 19.44 -24.94 -10.09
N ASP A 187 19.90 -23.68 -10.14
CA ASP A 187 21.19 -23.32 -10.75
C ASP A 187 22.37 -23.99 -10.05
N CYS A 188 22.33 -24.05 -8.72
CA CYS A 188 23.36 -24.74 -7.94
C CYS A 188 23.36 -26.24 -8.23
N ILE A 189 22.18 -26.87 -8.33
CA ILE A 189 22.04 -28.28 -8.68
C ILE A 189 22.58 -28.55 -10.07
N VAL A 190 22.16 -27.79 -11.08
CA VAL A 190 22.58 -28.01 -12.46
C VAL A 190 24.11 -27.91 -12.57
N ARG A 191 24.71 -26.90 -11.92
CA ARG A 191 26.17 -26.75 -11.86
C ARG A 191 26.84 -27.90 -11.10
N LEU A 192 26.29 -28.31 -9.97
CA LEU A 192 26.85 -29.40 -9.17
C LEU A 192 26.76 -30.74 -9.92
N THR A 193 25.62 -31.05 -10.51
CA THR A 193 25.42 -32.23 -11.37
C THR A 193 26.39 -32.23 -12.54
N PHE A 194 26.61 -31.07 -13.17
CA PHE A 194 27.60 -30.92 -14.24
C PHE A 194 29.03 -31.20 -13.75
N VAL A 195 29.41 -30.69 -12.58
CA VAL A 195 30.72 -30.97 -11.96
C VAL A 195 30.87 -32.45 -11.61
N CYS A 196 29.87 -33.05 -10.95
CA CYS A 196 29.85 -34.47 -10.63
C CYS A 196 29.96 -35.35 -11.89
N PHE A 197 29.26 -34.96 -12.96
CA PHE A 197 29.35 -35.63 -14.24
C PHE A 197 30.75 -35.53 -14.86
N ALA A 198 31.34 -34.32 -14.89
CA ALA A 198 32.70 -34.13 -15.40
C ALA A 198 33.73 -34.97 -14.63
N LEU A 199 33.61 -35.03 -13.30
CA LEU A 199 34.45 -35.89 -12.47
C LEU A 199 34.23 -37.38 -12.76
N GLY A 200 32.98 -37.78 -12.98
CA GLY A 200 32.64 -39.15 -13.40
C GLY A 200 33.27 -39.53 -14.73
N VAL A 201 33.25 -38.64 -15.72
CA VAL A 201 33.88 -38.85 -17.04
C VAL A 201 35.40 -38.99 -16.91
N VAL A 202 36.04 -38.15 -16.10
CA VAL A 202 37.49 -38.24 -15.84
C VAL A 202 37.86 -39.55 -15.15
N ALA A 203 37.09 -39.95 -14.13
CA ALA A 203 37.28 -41.22 -13.44
C ALA A 203 37.11 -42.41 -14.40
N LEU A 204 36.08 -42.37 -15.26
CA LEU A 204 35.84 -43.39 -16.25
C LEU A 204 36.96 -43.48 -17.29
N ALA A 205 37.49 -42.35 -17.74
CA ALA A 205 38.61 -42.32 -18.68
C ALA A 205 39.87 -42.95 -18.05
N ALA A 206 40.21 -42.55 -16.82
CA ALA A 206 41.33 -43.13 -16.09
C ALA A 206 41.18 -44.65 -15.90
N LEU A 207 39.97 -45.09 -15.55
CA LEU A 207 39.64 -46.50 -15.38
C LEU A 207 39.74 -47.28 -16.68
N THR A 208 39.23 -46.72 -17.78
CA THR A 208 39.31 -47.30 -19.12
C THR A 208 40.76 -47.47 -19.55
N THR A 209 41.60 -46.46 -19.31
CA THR A 209 43.04 -46.52 -19.60
C THR A 209 43.70 -47.62 -18.77
N HIS A 210 43.42 -47.70 -17.47
CA HIS A 210 43.96 -48.73 -16.60
C HIS A 210 43.57 -50.15 -17.05
N HIS A 211 42.28 -50.37 -17.35
CA HIS A 211 41.77 -51.66 -17.82
C HIS A 211 42.33 -52.08 -19.17
N SER A 212 42.46 -51.11 -20.09
CA SER A 212 43.05 -51.38 -21.41
C SER A 212 44.51 -51.81 -21.29
N LEU A 213 45.28 -51.16 -20.41
CA LEU A 213 46.66 -51.54 -20.11
C LEU A 213 46.76 -52.92 -19.44
N ALA A 214 45.74 -53.33 -18.69
CA ALA A 214 45.65 -54.64 -18.06
C ALA A 214 45.08 -55.75 -19.00
N GLY A 215 44.78 -55.44 -20.26
CA GLY A 215 44.28 -56.40 -21.25
C GLY A 215 42.76 -56.51 -21.36
N PHE A 216 42.00 -55.73 -20.58
CA PHE A 216 40.54 -55.76 -20.51
C PHE A 216 39.88 -54.62 -21.31
N TRP A 217 40.36 -54.38 -22.53
CA TRP A 217 39.89 -53.28 -23.39
C TRP A 217 38.39 -53.32 -23.72
N TRP A 218 37.77 -54.51 -23.70
CA TRP A 218 36.34 -54.70 -23.98
C TRP A 218 35.43 -54.02 -22.96
N THR A 219 35.93 -53.73 -21.75
CA THR A 219 35.18 -52.96 -20.74
C THR A 219 34.85 -51.54 -21.22
N ALA A 220 35.70 -50.96 -22.08
CA ALA A 220 35.45 -49.67 -22.70
C ALA A 220 34.20 -49.70 -23.60
N LEU A 221 34.02 -50.78 -24.36
CA LEU A 221 32.88 -50.94 -25.29
C LEU A 221 31.54 -51.05 -24.57
N ILE A 222 31.54 -51.46 -23.29
CA ILE A 222 30.34 -51.55 -22.48
C ILE A 222 30.02 -50.19 -21.85
N VAL A 223 31.01 -49.48 -21.32
CA VAL A 223 30.75 -48.32 -20.46
C VAL A 223 30.66 -46.99 -21.23
N TRP A 224 31.38 -46.82 -22.34
CA TRP A 224 31.36 -45.57 -23.10
C TRP A 224 30.06 -45.28 -23.86
N PRO A 225 29.38 -46.25 -24.50
CA PRO A 225 28.11 -45.97 -25.18
C PRO A 225 27.02 -45.44 -24.25
N LEU A 226 26.92 -45.99 -23.03
CA LEU A 226 26.03 -45.45 -21.99
C LEU A 226 26.40 -44.01 -21.67
N THR A 227 27.68 -43.75 -21.38
CA THR A 227 28.14 -42.39 -21.01
C THR A 227 27.91 -41.36 -22.11
N CYS A 228 28.15 -41.72 -23.37
CA CYS A 228 27.89 -40.86 -24.53
C CYS A 228 26.39 -40.59 -24.72
N CYS A 229 25.54 -41.62 -24.59
CA CYS A 229 24.09 -41.47 -24.65
C CYS A 229 23.58 -40.53 -23.55
N CYS A 230 24.05 -40.74 -22.32
CA CYS A 230 23.79 -39.85 -21.18
C CYS A 230 24.17 -38.41 -21.51
N ASN A 231 25.36 -38.17 -22.06
CA ASN A 231 25.84 -36.81 -22.40
C ASN A 231 24.98 -36.12 -23.47
N THR A 232 24.60 -36.85 -24.53
CA THR A 232 23.73 -36.29 -25.57
C THR A 232 22.35 -35.94 -25.00
N CYS A 233 21.77 -36.78 -24.14
CA CYS A 233 20.52 -36.47 -23.46
C CYS A 233 20.62 -35.22 -22.57
N MET A 234 21.73 -35.05 -21.84
CA MET A 234 21.99 -33.85 -21.02
C MET A 234 22.05 -32.57 -21.86
N ILE A 235 22.79 -32.59 -22.97
CA ILE A 235 22.94 -31.43 -23.85
C ILE A 235 21.60 -31.06 -24.50
N TYR A 236 20.83 -32.06 -24.94
CA TYR A 236 19.49 -31.82 -25.49
C TYR A 236 18.52 -31.27 -24.44
N ALA A 237 18.55 -31.78 -23.21
CA ALA A 237 17.74 -31.26 -22.11
C ALA A 237 18.11 -29.79 -21.80
N ALA A 238 19.40 -29.48 -21.67
CA ALA A 238 19.87 -28.12 -21.42
C ALA A 238 19.52 -27.15 -22.55
N LYS A 239 19.55 -27.61 -23.82
CA LYS A 239 19.19 -26.79 -24.98
C LYS A 239 17.68 -26.55 -25.08
N ALA A 240 16.88 -27.59 -24.87
CA ALA A 240 15.42 -27.46 -24.81
C ALA A 240 15.00 -26.49 -23.70
N GLU A 241 15.73 -26.50 -22.57
CA GLU A 241 15.50 -25.58 -21.46
C GLU A 241 15.81 -24.12 -21.80
N ALA A 242 16.90 -23.86 -22.54
CA ALA A 242 17.28 -22.52 -22.96
C ALA A 242 16.30 -21.91 -23.99
N GLU A 243 15.65 -22.75 -24.81
CA GLU A 243 14.69 -22.30 -25.83
C GLU A 243 13.27 -22.08 -25.27
N GLU A 244 12.85 -22.82 -24.23
CA GLU A 244 11.51 -22.67 -23.61
C GLU A 244 11.43 -21.63 -22.47
N GLY A 245 12.57 -21.10 -22.00
CA GLY A 245 12.68 -20.24 -20.81
C GLY A 245 11.97 -18.87 -20.84
N CYS A 246 11.17 -18.54 -21.85
CA CYS A 246 10.54 -17.22 -21.98
C CYS A 246 9.06 -17.14 -21.58
N TYR A 247 8.36 -18.26 -21.36
CA TYR A 247 6.92 -18.20 -21.10
C TYR A 247 6.50 -19.06 -19.91
N LEU A 248 6.15 -18.39 -18.80
CA LEU A 248 5.38 -19.00 -17.72
C LEU A 248 4.07 -19.55 -18.28
N THR A 249 3.79 -20.81 -17.94
CA THR A 249 2.50 -21.45 -18.21
C THR A 249 1.37 -20.68 -17.51
N ALA A 250 0.13 -20.83 -17.98
CA ALA A 250 -1.01 -20.16 -17.38
C ALA A 250 -1.18 -20.50 -15.89
N GLU A 251 -0.93 -21.77 -15.51
CA GLU A 251 -1.01 -22.24 -14.13
C GLU A 251 0.08 -21.63 -13.23
N GLU A 252 1.31 -21.50 -13.74
CA GLU A 252 2.40 -20.83 -13.01
C GLU A 252 2.12 -19.34 -12.81
N ARG A 253 1.52 -18.67 -13.79
CA ARG A 253 1.07 -17.27 -13.64
C ARG A 253 0.00 -17.15 -12.56
N GLU A 254 -0.99 -18.04 -12.57
CA GLU A 254 -2.05 -18.05 -11.54
C GLU A 254 -1.46 -18.31 -10.14
N MET A 255 -0.49 -19.23 -10.02
CA MET A 255 0.19 -19.49 -8.76
C MET A 255 1.02 -18.29 -8.30
N GLN A 256 1.76 -17.65 -9.21
CA GLN A 256 2.52 -16.44 -8.93
C GLN A 256 1.61 -15.28 -8.49
N ASP A 257 0.47 -15.11 -9.15
CA ASP A 257 -0.51 -14.09 -8.81
C ASP A 257 -1.12 -14.35 -7.42
N LYS A 258 -1.43 -15.61 -7.08
CA LYS A 258 -1.88 -16.00 -5.73
C LYS A 258 -0.83 -15.72 -4.67
N GLU A 259 0.44 -16.05 -4.93
CA GLU A 259 1.54 -15.76 -3.99
C GLU A 259 1.76 -14.26 -3.83
N GLN A 260 1.72 -13.51 -4.93
CA GLN A 260 1.84 -12.06 -4.90
C GLN A 260 0.65 -11.42 -4.16
N GLN A 261 -0.56 -11.97 -4.31
CA GLN A 261 -1.74 -11.53 -3.58
C GLN A 261 -1.62 -11.83 -2.08
N GLN A 262 -1.16 -13.03 -1.70
CA GLN A 262 -0.89 -13.39 -0.31
C GLN A 262 0.18 -12.49 0.32
N ALA A 263 1.31 -12.29 -0.38
CA ALA A 263 2.38 -11.40 0.07
C ALA A 263 1.89 -9.94 0.19
N ARG A 264 1.06 -9.48 -0.74
CA ARG A 264 0.44 -8.16 -0.67
C ARG A 264 -0.48 -8.04 0.53
N GLN A 265 -1.31 -9.04 0.81
CA GLN A 265 -2.16 -9.07 2.01
C GLN A 265 -1.33 -9.03 3.30
N GLU A 266 -0.23 -9.79 3.36
CA GLU A 266 0.68 -9.77 4.51
C GLU A 266 1.36 -8.40 4.68
N VAL A 267 1.81 -7.78 3.58
CA VAL A 267 2.37 -6.42 3.62
C VAL A 267 1.33 -5.40 4.05
N LEU A 268 0.10 -5.47 3.53
CA LEU A 268 -1.00 -4.60 3.95
C LEU A 268 -1.30 -4.75 5.45
N GLN A 269 -1.31 -5.99 5.95
CA GLN A 269 -1.47 -6.29 7.37
C GLN A 269 -0.35 -5.72 8.24
N ARG A 270 0.88 -5.62 7.72
CA ARG A 270 2.02 -5.06 8.46
C ARG A 270 2.14 -3.55 8.33
N THR A 271 1.74 -2.99 7.19
CA THR A 271 2.02 -1.58 6.84
C THR A 271 0.83 -0.68 7.11
N ILE A 272 -0.37 -1.07 6.66
CA ILE A 272 -1.56 -0.19 6.68
C ILE A 272 -2.42 -0.44 7.92
N VAL A 273 -2.53 -1.69 8.38
CA VAL A 273 -3.30 -1.98 9.61
C VAL A 273 -2.65 -1.29 10.79
N PHE A 274 -3.45 -0.50 11.49
CA PHE A 274 -3.03 0.14 12.72
C PHE A 274 -4.11 -0.05 13.76
N GLU A 275 -3.83 -0.85 14.79
CA GLU A 275 -4.76 -1.13 15.88
C GLU A 275 -4.66 -0.12 17.03
N GLY A 276 -3.80 0.90 16.91
CA GLY A 276 -3.43 1.81 17.98
C GLY A 276 -2.28 1.28 18.85
N SER A 277 -1.56 2.20 19.50
CA SER A 277 -0.49 1.92 20.45
C SER A 277 -0.52 2.99 21.55
N VAL A 278 -1.13 2.65 22.68
CA VAL A 278 -1.26 3.54 23.84
C VAL A 278 -0.05 3.37 24.76
N LEU A 279 0.86 4.34 24.71
CA LEU A 279 2.10 4.33 25.48
C LEU A 279 1.87 4.72 26.95
N GLU A 280 2.77 4.26 27.83
CA GLU A 280 2.76 4.67 29.23
C GLU A 280 3.27 6.11 29.42
N GLY A 281 2.71 6.81 30.41
CA GLY A 281 3.12 8.14 30.85
C GLY A 281 1.94 9.04 31.21
N VAL A 282 1.91 9.53 32.45
CA VAL A 282 0.91 10.52 32.90
C VAL A 282 1.14 11.84 32.17
N GLY A 283 0.08 12.41 31.60
CA GLY A 283 0.12 13.64 30.81
C GLY A 283 0.79 13.50 29.46
N ARG A 284 1.09 12.27 29.01
CA ARG A 284 1.65 12.05 27.68
C ARG A 284 0.58 12.32 26.61
N PRO A 285 0.85 13.10 25.56
CA PRO A 285 -0.08 13.29 24.46
C PRO A 285 -0.43 11.95 23.79
N CYS A 286 -1.71 11.71 23.55
CA CYS A 286 -2.23 10.54 22.85
C CYS A 286 -3.21 10.97 21.76
N VAL A 287 -2.86 10.68 20.50
CA VAL A 287 -3.70 11.01 19.34
C VAL A 287 -4.94 10.12 19.33
N CYS A 288 -6.10 10.73 19.59
CA CYS A 288 -7.37 10.02 19.76
C CYS A 288 -8.27 10.10 18.53
N SER A 289 -8.13 11.15 17.72
CA SER A 289 -8.86 11.29 16.47
C SER A 289 -7.99 11.91 15.40
N TRP A 290 -8.06 11.39 14.17
CA TRP A 290 -7.19 11.80 13.07
C TRP A 290 -7.91 12.03 11.73
N PRO A 291 -7.58 13.11 10.99
CA PRO A 291 -8.18 13.39 9.70
C PRO A 291 -7.61 12.51 8.59
N GLY A 292 -8.35 11.46 8.23
CA GLY A 292 -7.96 10.49 7.20
C GLY A 292 -7.73 11.06 5.79
N LYS A 293 -8.04 12.34 5.51
CA LYS A 293 -7.73 12.97 4.22
C LYS A 293 -6.24 13.27 4.03
N TYR A 294 -5.46 13.31 5.11
CA TYR A 294 -4.02 13.59 5.08
C TYR A 294 -3.22 12.29 5.15
N GLU A 295 -3.19 11.54 4.05
CA GLU A 295 -2.54 10.22 3.94
C GLU A 295 -1.06 10.27 4.36
N GLY A 296 -0.30 11.27 3.89
CA GLY A 296 1.12 11.38 4.26
C GLY A 296 1.36 11.67 5.74
N ALA A 297 0.52 12.49 6.35
CA ALA A 297 0.60 12.79 7.77
C ALA A 297 0.17 11.57 8.62
N TRP A 298 -0.79 10.79 8.14
CA TRP A 298 -1.17 9.51 8.73
C TRP A 298 -0.01 8.50 8.72
N ASP A 299 0.69 8.36 7.60
CA ASP A 299 1.86 7.47 7.50
C ASP A 299 2.95 7.85 8.52
N SER A 300 3.18 9.16 8.71
CA SER A 300 4.11 9.67 9.74
C SER A 300 3.63 9.34 11.16
N LEU A 301 2.36 9.58 11.48
CA LEU A 301 1.78 9.23 12.78
C LEU A 301 1.94 7.74 13.11
N VAL A 302 1.57 6.87 12.17
CA VAL A 302 1.64 5.41 12.36
C VAL A 302 3.09 4.96 12.54
N SER A 303 4.01 5.50 11.74
CA SER A 303 5.44 5.16 11.85
C SER A 303 6.02 5.57 13.20
N SER A 304 5.79 6.83 13.62
CA SER A 304 6.23 7.32 14.94
C SER A 304 5.58 6.55 16.09
N SER A 305 4.33 6.11 15.94
CA SER A 305 3.67 5.34 16.98
C SER A 305 4.20 3.92 17.12
N ARG A 306 4.49 3.25 15.99
CA ARG A 306 5.14 1.92 15.98
C ARG A 306 6.55 1.96 16.58
N ASN A 307 7.25 3.08 16.44
CA ASN A 307 8.56 3.29 17.04
C ASN A 307 8.50 3.64 18.54
N GLY A 308 7.30 3.86 19.09
CA GLY A 308 7.10 4.22 20.50
C GLY A 308 7.36 5.71 20.80
N ASP A 309 7.45 6.55 19.77
CA ASP A 309 7.63 8.00 19.93
C ASP A 309 6.31 8.69 20.26
N VAL A 310 5.24 8.28 19.59
CA VAL A 310 3.90 8.89 19.67
C VAL A 310 2.86 7.89 20.18
N SER A 311 2.11 8.27 21.21
CA SER A 311 0.96 7.48 21.66
C SER A 311 -0.23 7.76 20.74
N ALA A 312 -0.91 6.72 20.26
CA ALA A 312 -2.03 6.88 19.33
C ALA A 312 -3.11 5.83 19.61
N ALA A 313 -4.34 6.28 19.86
CA ALA A 313 -5.50 5.43 20.07
C ALA A 313 -6.31 5.17 18.79
N VAL A 314 -6.05 5.95 17.73
CA VAL A 314 -6.69 5.82 16.42
C VAL A 314 -6.49 4.43 15.81
N VAL A 315 -7.51 3.95 15.09
CA VAL A 315 -7.55 2.60 14.51
C VAL A 315 -7.86 2.70 13.03
N PHE A 316 -7.14 1.94 12.21
CA PHE A 316 -7.41 1.78 10.79
C PHE A 316 -7.32 0.31 10.37
N LEU A 317 -8.47 -0.25 9.98
CA LEU A 317 -8.62 -1.63 9.53
C LEU A 317 -9.06 -1.63 8.05
N PRO A 318 -8.13 -1.63 7.09
CA PRO A 318 -8.45 -1.62 5.66
C PRO A 318 -9.13 -2.91 5.18
N ASP A 319 -9.60 -2.89 3.93
CA ASP A 319 -10.09 -4.09 3.23
C ASP A 319 -9.06 -5.22 3.20
N GLY A 320 -9.53 -6.46 3.28
CA GLY A 320 -8.72 -7.67 3.35
C GLY A 320 -8.17 -8.02 4.73
N THR A 321 -8.47 -7.22 5.76
CA THR A 321 -8.11 -7.54 7.16
C THR A 321 -9.13 -8.49 7.78
N ALA A 322 -8.73 -9.21 8.84
CA ALA A 322 -9.59 -10.20 9.49
C ALA A 322 -10.88 -9.59 10.08
N ASP A 323 -10.84 -8.31 10.44
CA ASP A 323 -11.95 -7.58 11.04
C ASP A 323 -12.71 -6.67 10.07
N PHE A 324 -12.28 -6.59 8.79
CA PHE A 324 -13.04 -5.89 7.76
C PHE A 324 -14.41 -6.56 7.57
N GLY A 325 -15.47 -5.75 7.54
CA GLY A 325 -16.85 -6.22 7.44
C GLY A 325 -17.42 -6.80 8.74
N ARG A 326 -16.64 -6.86 9.83
CA ARG A 326 -17.15 -7.33 11.12
C ARG A 326 -17.86 -6.21 11.88
N HIS A 327 -18.98 -6.58 12.50
CA HIS A 327 -19.77 -5.69 13.34
C HIS A 327 -19.53 -6.04 14.81
N ALA A 328 -19.39 -5.02 15.64
CA ALA A 328 -19.27 -5.20 17.08
C ALA A 328 -20.57 -4.81 17.76
N GLU A 329 -21.05 -5.68 18.64
CA GLU A 329 -22.20 -5.43 19.50
C GLU A 329 -21.93 -4.22 20.39
N ILE A 330 -22.98 -3.44 20.64
CA ILE A 330 -22.93 -2.31 21.56
C ILE A 330 -23.12 -2.86 22.99
N PRO A 331 -22.18 -2.65 23.93
CA PRO A 331 -22.37 -3.09 25.30
C PRO A 331 -23.59 -2.43 25.94
N ASP A 332 -24.42 -3.18 26.68
CA ASP A 332 -25.61 -2.65 27.38
C ASP A 332 -25.31 -1.42 28.24
N ALA A 333 -24.11 -1.39 28.86
CA ALA A 333 -23.64 -0.28 29.69
C ALA A 333 -23.57 1.07 28.95
N GLU A 334 -23.53 1.07 27.61
CA GLU A 334 -23.54 2.29 26.81
C GLU A 334 -24.93 2.94 26.74
N GLY A 335 -26.00 2.17 27.00
CA GLY A 335 -27.38 2.66 26.93
C GLY A 335 -27.74 3.22 25.56
N ILE A 336 -27.20 2.63 24.49
CA ILE A 336 -27.44 3.03 23.10
C ILE A 336 -28.20 1.90 22.42
N VAL A 337 -29.29 2.26 21.75
CA VAL A 337 -30.12 1.31 21.01
C VAL A 337 -29.45 0.96 19.68
N GLY A 338 -29.26 -0.32 19.41
CA GLY A 338 -28.77 -0.83 18.13
C GLY A 338 -28.04 -2.16 18.29
N GLU A 339 -28.03 -2.97 17.21
CA GLU A 339 -27.32 -4.26 17.20
C GLU A 339 -25.79 -4.08 17.08
N CYS A 340 -25.34 -2.97 16.48
CA CYS A 340 -23.92 -2.66 16.33
C CYS A 340 -23.66 -1.15 16.21
N TRP A 341 -22.40 -0.75 16.36
CA TRP A 341 -21.96 0.64 16.31
C TRP A 341 -22.21 1.35 14.96
N CYS A 342 -22.48 0.65 13.86
CA CYS A 342 -22.69 1.33 12.57
C CYS A 342 -23.85 2.34 12.59
N VAL A 343 -24.96 2.01 13.25
CA VAL A 343 -26.15 2.88 13.28
C VAL A 343 -25.89 4.19 14.03
N PRO A 344 -25.35 4.21 15.27
CA PRO A 344 -25.04 5.48 15.92
C PRO A 344 -23.95 6.29 15.20
N LEU A 345 -22.97 5.64 14.56
CA LEU A 345 -21.87 6.32 13.87
C LEU A 345 -22.28 6.88 12.51
N TYR A 346 -23.04 6.10 11.74
CA TYR A 346 -23.28 6.33 10.32
C TYR A 346 -24.75 6.35 9.92
N GLY A 347 -25.67 6.12 10.86
CA GLY A 347 -27.11 6.05 10.63
C GLY A 347 -27.59 4.75 9.96
N GLU A 348 -26.69 3.93 9.44
CA GLU A 348 -26.99 2.67 8.76
C GLU A 348 -25.82 1.69 8.89
N GLN A 349 -26.10 0.39 8.69
CA GLN A 349 -25.07 -0.65 8.68
C GLN A 349 -24.16 -0.48 7.45
N LYS A 350 -22.83 -0.45 7.67
CA LYS A 350 -21.85 -0.27 6.60
C LYS A 350 -21.15 -1.59 6.24
N PRO A 351 -20.84 -1.85 4.95
CA PRO A 351 -20.28 -3.12 4.51
C PRO A 351 -18.84 -3.36 5.01
N TRP A 352 -18.11 -2.31 5.37
CA TRP A 352 -16.78 -2.41 5.99
C TRP A 352 -16.82 -2.71 7.49
N GLY A 353 -18.00 -2.79 8.11
CA GLY A 353 -18.15 -3.12 9.52
C GLY A 353 -17.88 -1.94 10.47
N CYS A 354 -18.00 -2.22 11.78
CA CYS A 354 -17.70 -1.28 12.85
C CYS A 354 -16.80 -1.87 13.94
N ARG A 355 -16.15 -3.01 13.70
CA ARG A 355 -15.26 -3.64 14.69
C ARG A 355 -14.13 -2.72 15.13
N TRP A 356 -13.58 -1.93 14.22
CA TRP A 356 -12.54 -0.93 14.50
C TRP A 356 -12.94 0.04 15.63
N TRP A 357 -14.22 0.35 15.78
CA TRP A 357 -14.73 1.25 16.82
C TRP A 357 -14.54 0.70 18.23
N SER A 358 -14.76 -0.60 18.43
CA SER A 358 -14.53 -1.23 19.74
C SER A 358 -13.06 -1.26 20.12
N HIS A 359 -12.16 -1.43 19.14
CA HIS A 359 -10.71 -1.34 19.36
C HIS A 359 -10.33 0.10 19.73
N TRP A 360 -10.89 1.08 19.01
CA TRP A 360 -10.70 2.49 19.32
C TRP A 360 -11.17 2.84 20.74
N ILE A 361 -12.39 2.46 21.14
CA ILE A 361 -12.89 2.66 22.51
C ILE A 361 -11.92 2.03 23.53
N ALA A 362 -11.49 0.79 23.32
CA ALA A 362 -10.57 0.13 24.24
C ALA A 362 -9.24 0.89 24.39
N ASN A 363 -8.71 1.44 23.30
CA ASN A 363 -7.53 2.29 23.33
C ASN A 363 -7.77 3.61 24.08
N ILE A 364 -8.92 4.25 23.88
CA ILE A 364 -9.28 5.47 24.61
C ILE A 364 -9.38 5.19 26.11
N GLU A 365 -10.08 4.14 26.51
CA GLU A 365 -10.21 3.74 27.92
C GLU A 365 -8.85 3.45 28.56
N GLU A 366 -7.95 2.77 27.83
CA GLU A 366 -6.58 2.53 28.27
C GLU A 366 -5.76 3.82 28.39
N ALA A 367 -5.92 4.76 27.46
CA ALA A 367 -5.27 6.07 27.50
C ALA A 367 -5.74 6.90 28.72
N VAL A 368 -7.05 6.92 28.98
CA VAL A 368 -7.64 7.58 30.16
C VAL A 368 -7.16 6.94 31.45
N LYS A 369 -7.12 5.61 31.53
CA LYS A 369 -6.59 4.87 32.68
C LYS A 369 -5.12 5.20 32.95
N LYS A 370 -4.33 5.39 31.89
CA LYS A 370 -2.92 5.84 31.95
C LYS A 370 -2.76 7.35 32.22
N LYS A 371 -3.87 8.10 32.31
CA LYS A 371 -3.92 9.56 32.47
C LYS A 371 -3.17 10.28 31.36
N ALA A 372 -3.26 9.78 30.13
CA ALA A 372 -2.74 10.45 28.94
C ALA A 372 -3.54 11.74 28.66
N GLU A 373 -2.92 12.71 27.99
CA GLU A 373 -3.60 13.88 27.43
C GLU A 373 -4.17 13.49 26.06
N LEU A 374 -5.50 13.43 25.93
CA LEU A 374 -6.13 13.06 24.66
C LEU A 374 -6.04 14.23 23.67
N GLU A 375 -5.62 13.97 22.43
CA GLU A 375 -5.54 14.98 21.37
C GLU A 375 -6.48 14.64 20.19
N VAL A 376 -7.20 15.65 19.69
CA VAL A 376 -8.07 15.57 18.51
C VAL A 376 -7.53 16.49 17.44
N TYR A 377 -7.16 15.93 16.29
CA TYR A 377 -6.64 16.69 15.16
C TYR A 377 -7.75 17.07 14.17
N TYR A 378 -7.80 18.37 13.84
CA TYR A 378 -8.71 18.98 12.88
C TYR A 378 -8.01 19.25 11.55
N PHE A 379 -8.81 19.50 10.51
CA PHE A 379 -8.28 20.01 9.25
C PHE A 379 -7.58 21.36 9.46
N VAL A 380 -6.64 21.67 8.57
CA VAL A 380 -5.89 22.94 8.57
C VAL A 380 -6.86 24.12 8.64
N ASP A 381 -6.66 25.01 9.60
CA ASP A 381 -7.46 26.22 9.88
C ASP A 381 -8.93 25.94 10.28
N HIS A 382 -9.23 24.73 10.76
CA HIS A 382 -10.59 24.31 11.16
C HIS A 382 -10.67 23.77 12.60
N VAL A 383 -9.72 24.13 13.47
CA VAL A 383 -9.76 23.75 14.89
C VAL A 383 -11.09 24.16 15.53
N GLY A 384 -11.75 23.21 16.19
CA GLY A 384 -13.04 23.40 16.86
C GLY A 384 -14.26 23.42 15.95
N ARG A 385 -14.09 23.27 14.62
CA ARG A 385 -15.19 23.27 13.64
C ARG A 385 -15.57 21.85 13.21
N GLY A 386 -16.80 21.68 12.73
CA GLY A 386 -17.23 20.41 12.15
C GLY A 386 -17.54 19.33 13.17
N LYS A 387 -17.84 19.64 14.43
CA LYS A 387 -18.36 18.63 15.38
C LYS A 387 -19.78 18.18 15.00
N ALA A 388 -20.15 16.96 15.38
CA ALA A 388 -21.57 16.59 15.41
C ALA A 388 -22.26 17.29 16.58
N GLN A 389 -23.57 17.50 16.51
CA GLN A 389 -24.30 18.13 17.62
C GLN A 389 -24.26 17.28 18.90
N SER A 390 -24.33 15.96 18.75
CA SER A 390 -24.21 14.98 19.84
C SER A 390 -23.91 13.59 19.26
N PHE A 391 -23.51 12.65 20.12
CA PHE A 391 -23.34 11.26 19.68
C PHE A 391 -24.66 10.63 19.19
N ALA A 392 -25.81 11.09 19.73
CA ALA A 392 -27.13 10.58 19.33
C ALA A 392 -27.55 11.04 17.92
N THR A 393 -27.04 12.20 17.46
CA THR A 393 -27.37 12.77 16.13
C THR A 393 -26.30 12.44 15.08
N ALA A 394 -25.10 12.00 15.48
CA ALA A 394 -23.96 11.78 14.60
C ALA A 394 -24.30 10.92 13.36
N GLY A 395 -25.00 9.79 13.57
CA GLY A 395 -25.42 8.91 12.49
C GLY A 395 -26.42 9.54 11.52
N GLN A 396 -27.42 10.28 12.01
CA GLN A 396 -28.39 10.97 11.16
C GLN A 396 -27.73 12.08 10.34
N GLU A 397 -26.85 12.86 10.99
CA GLU A 397 -26.08 13.89 10.29
C GLU A 397 -25.14 13.28 9.24
N HIS A 398 -24.58 12.08 9.49
CA HIS A 398 -23.78 11.36 8.49
C HIS A 398 -24.64 11.01 7.27
N VAL A 399 -25.82 10.43 7.46
CA VAL A 399 -26.75 10.11 6.36
C VAL A 399 -27.13 11.37 5.58
N ARG A 400 -27.36 12.50 6.26
CA ARG A 400 -27.63 13.80 5.62
C ARG A 400 -26.44 14.24 4.76
N ARG A 401 -25.21 14.21 5.30
CA ARG A 401 -23.98 14.57 4.56
C ARG A 401 -23.78 13.68 3.33
N GLU A 402 -23.91 12.36 3.47
CA GLU A 402 -23.77 11.42 2.35
C GLU A 402 -24.85 11.65 1.28
N THR A 403 -26.09 11.90 1.70
CA THR A 403 -27.19 12.22 0.79
C THR A 403 -26.92 13.49 0.01
N LEU A 404 -26.44 14.55 0.67
CA LEU A 404 -26.06 15.78 -0.02
C LEU A 404 -24.86 15.55 -0.93
N ASN A 405 -23.81 14.86 -0.49
CA ASN A 405 -22.64 14.59 -1.32
C ASN A 405 -22.98 13.75 -2.58
N ARG A 406 -23.96 12.84 -2.53
CA ARG A 406 -24.43 12.12 -3.73
C ARG A 406 -25.06 13.04 -4.78
N ARG A 407 -25.62 14.19 -4.38
CA ARG A 407 -26.17 15.20 -5.30
C ARG A 407 -25.09 15.90 -6.13
N VAL A 408 -23.81 15.63 -5.89
CA VAL A 408 -22.73 16.07 -6.79
C VAL A 408 -22.93 15.51 -8.20
N GLU A 409 -23.43 14.28 -8.35
CA GLU A 409 -23.73 13.71 -9.67
C GLU A 409 -24.92 14.42 -10.33
N GLU A 410 -25.96 14.77 -9.57
CA GLU A 410 -27.06 15.62 -10.07
C GLU A 410 -26.55 17.00 -10.52
N PHE A 411 -25.68 17.61 -9.72
CA PHE A 411 -25.08 18.90 -10.03
C PHE A 411 -24.29 18.85 -11.35
N LYS A 412 -23.57 17.77 -11.64
CA LYS A 412 -22.83 17.60 -12.90
C LYS A 412 -23.73 17.57 -14.14
N GLU A 413 -25.00 17.21 -13.99
CA GLU A 413 -25.96 17.22 -15.10
C GLU A 413 -26.56 18.61 -15.37
N THR A 414 -26.40 19.55 -14.44
CA THR A 414 -26.94 20.91 -14.56
C THR A 414 -26.26 21.72 -15.66
N GLN A 415 -26.99 22.69 -16.20
CA GLN A 415 -26.46 23.65 -17.16
C GLN A 415 -25.32 24.49 -16.56
N GLN A 416 -25.41 24.86 -15.28
CA GLN A 416 -24.39 25.63 -14.58
C GLN A 416 -23.03 24.89 -14.54
N PHE A 417 -23.03 23.57 -14.29
CA PHE A 417 -21.81 22.78 -14.34
C PHE A 417 -21.25 22.68 -15.76
N LYS A 418 -22.10 22.44 -16.76
CA LYS A 418 -21.71 22.39 -18.19
C LYS A 418 -21.07 23.71 -18.63
N GLU A 419 -21.65 24.84 -18.25
CA GLU A 419 -21.10 26.18 -18.49
C GLU A 419 -19.76 26.39 -17.79
N ALA A 420 -19.57 25.86 -16.57
CA ALA A 420 -18.27 25.91 -15.90
C ALA A 420 -17.22 25.05 -16.63
N VAL A 421 -17.59 23.86 -17.11
CA VAL A 421 -16.72 22.98 -17.91
C VAL A 421 -16.33 23.66 -19.23
N ASP A 422 -17.30 24.18 -19.97
CA ASP A 422 -17.07 24.96 -21.20
C ASP A 422 -16.24 26.21 -20.90
N GLY A 423 -16.47 26.81 -19.73
CA GLY A 423 -15.72 27.91 -19.18
C GLY A 423 -14.26 27.58 -18.86
N GLY A 424 -13.85 26.31 -18.79
CA GLY A 424 -12.47 25.92 -18.52
C GLY A 424 -12.21 25.29 -17.15
N LEU A 425 -13.25 24.91 -16.40
CA LEU A 425 -13.11 24.12 -15.17
C LEU A 425 -12.27 22.86 -15.41
N GLY A 426 -12.42 22.21 -16.57
CA GLY A 426 -11.66 21.02 -16.94
C GLY A 426 -10.15 21.25 -17.14
N CYS A 427 -9.71 22.51 -17.29
CA CYS A 427 -8.31 22.88 -17.45
C CYS A 427 -7.56 23.02 -16.11
N LEU A 428 -8.27 22.97 -14.98
CA LEU A 428 -7.63 23.03 -13.66
C LEU A 428 -6.85 21.76 -13.35
N SER A 429 -5.75 21.93 -12.61
CA SER A 429 -4.92 20.80 -12.17
C SER A 429 -5.74 19.80 -11.34
N ARG A 430 -5.57 18.52 -11.68
CA ARG A 430 -6.14 17.37 -10.95
C ARG A 430 -5.14 16.72 -10.01
N ASN A 431 -3.90 17.20 -9.96
CA ASN A 431 -2.89 16.67 -9.07
C ASN A 431 -3.27 17.02 -7.63
N CYS A 432 -3.35 16.00 -6.77
CA CYS A 432 -3.67 16.18 -5.36
C CYS A 432 -2.47 16.74 -4.59
N ARG A 433 -2.76 17.54 -3.57
CA ARG A 433 -1.80 17.95 -2.54
C ARG A 433 -1.81 16.97 -1.38
N GLY A 434 -0.97 17.24 -0.37
CA GLY A 434 -0.93 16.46 0.88
C GLY A 434 -2.25 16.40 1.66
N ASP A 435 -3.21 17.31 1.37
CA ASP A 435 -4.57 17.28 1.95
C ASP A 435 -5.59 16.48 1.11
N GLY A 436 -5.12 15.82 0.04
CA GLY A 436 -5.94 15.05 -0.90
C GLY A 436 -6.68 15.90 -1.94
N SER A 437 -6.69 17.23 -1.81
CA SER A 437 -7.40 18.13 -2.72
C SER A 437 -6.55 18.55 -3.91
N SER A 438 -7.20 18.76 -5.05
CA SER A 438 -6.66 19.40 -6.26
C SER A 438 -7.39 20.71 -6.55
N ALA A 439 -6.80 21.58 -7.38
CA ALA A 439 -7.44 22.82 -7.83
C ALA A 439 -8.82 22.55 -8.46
N TYR A 440 -8.92 21.51 -9.29
CA TYR A 440 -10.19 21.05 -9.85
C TYR A 440 -11.21 20.67 -8.76
N SER A 441 -10.82 19.85 -7.79
CA SER A 441 -11.75 19.34 -6.77
C SER A 441 -12.26 20.43 -5.82
N ARG A 442 -11.42 21.41 -5.46
CA ARG A 442 -11.84 22.54 -4.61
C ARG A 442 -12.80 23.44 -5.36
N GLU A 443 -12.52 23.69 -6.63
CA GLU A 443 -13.40 24.51 -7.45
C GLU A 443 -14.75 23.81 -7.73
N LEU A 444 -14.73 22.51 -8.02
CA LEU A 444 -15.94 21.69 -8.10
C LEU A 444 -16.76 21.78 -6.81
N LYS A 445 -16.10 21.68 -5.64
CA LYS A 445 -16.77 21.79 -4.33
C LYS A 445 -17.40 23.17 -4.13
N ARG A 446 -16.73 24.27 -4.51
CA ARG A 446 -17.30 25.63 -4.43
C ARG A 446 -18.55 25.78 -5.29
N LEU A 447 -18.48 25.35 -6.55
CA LEU A 447 -19.62 25.43 -7.46
C LEU A 447 -20.80 24.58 -6.95
N PHE A 448 -20.50 23.38 -6.44
CA PHE A 448 -21.50 22.51 -5.85
C PHE A 448 -22.16 23.14 -4.62
N LEU A 449 -21.39 23.71 -3.69
CA LEU A 449 -21.93 24.41 -2.52
C LEU A 449 -22.79 25.61 -2.92
N ALA A 450 -22.37 26.37 -3.95
CA ALA A 450 -23.14 27.51 -4.46
C ALA A 450 -24.46 27.10 -5.15
N TRP A 451 -24.54 25.87 -5.68
CA TRP A 451 -25.74 25.33 -6.30
C TRP A 451 -26.76 24.78 -5.29
N LEU A 452 -26.30 24.35 -4.11
CA LEU A 452 -27.18 23.82 -3.08
C LEU A 452 -28.13 24.88 -2.50
N PRO A 453 -29.31 24.48 -1.99
CA PRO A 453 -30.13 25.33 -1.14
C PRO A 453 -29.31 25.87 0.04
N GLU A 454 -29.63 27.08 0.50
CA GLU A 454 -28.90 27.76 1.56
C GLU A 454 -28.75 26.92 2.83
N GLU A 455 -29.82 26.27 3.29
CA GLU A 455 -29.81 25.40 4.47
C GLU A 455 -28.81 24.23 4.31
N ASP A 456 -28.78 23.59 3.14
CA ASP A 456 -27.91 22.45 2.87
C ASP A 456 -26.45 22.88 2.71
N ARG A 457 -26.22 24.06 2.12
CA ARG A 457 -24.90 24.68 2.02
C ARG A 457 -24.36 24.99 3.42
N GLU A 458 -25.12 25.70 4.24
CA GLU A 458 -24.74 26.04 5.62
C GLU A 458 -24.46 24.78 6.45
N PHE A 459 -25.28 23.74 6.30
CA PHE A 459 -25.06 22.47 6.97
C PHE A 459 -23.73 21.81 6.57
N LEU A 460 -23.38 21.80 5.27
CA LEU A 460 -22.12 21.22 4.81
C LEU A 460 -20.90 22.06 5.21
N GLU A 461 -21.01 23.38 5.19
CA GLU A 461 -19.94 24.30 5.62
C GLU A 461 -19.71 24.24 7.13
N ALA A 462 -20.77 24.14 7.93
CA ALA A 462 -20.68 23.94 9.37
C ALA A 462 -20.07 22.58 9.73
N ALA A 463 -20.25 21.58 8.85
CA ALA A 463 -19.65 20.27 8.99
C ALA A 463 -18.18 20.22 8.55
N GLU A 464 -17.55 21.28 8.08
CA GLU A 464 -16.14 21.25 7.72
C GLU A 464 -15.23 21.31 8.97
N GLY A 465 -14.18 20.47 9.00
CA GLY A 465 -13.15 20.48 10.06
C GLY A 465 -12.79 19.11 10.62
N LEU A 466 -13.72 18.16 10.59
CA LEU A 466 -13.53 16.77 10.99
C LEU A 466 -14.04 15.82 9.91
N GLY A 467 -13.36 14.69 9.74
CA GLY A 467 -13.82 13.57 8.92
C GLY A 467 -15.09 12.92 9.46
N ASN A 468 -15.79 12.16 8.62
CA ASN A 468 -17.08 11.57 8.97
C ASN A 468 -17.03 10.69 10.23
N SER A 469 -16.06 9.77 10.35
CA SER A 469 -15.88 8.94 11.56
C SER A 469 -15.44 9.78 12.75
N GLN A 470 -14.54 10.74 12.54
CA GLN A 470 -14.02 11.62 13.60
C GLN A 470 -15.12 12.41 14.32
N LYS A 471 -16.15 12.85 13.59
CA LYS A 471 -17.29 13.54 14.20
C LYS A 471 -17.95 12.72 15.29
N ALA A 472 -18.09 11.42 15.06
CA ALA A 472 -18.65 10.50 16.04
C ALA A 472 -17.66 10.17 17.16
N GLU A 473 -16.36 10.04 16.86
CA GLU A 473 -15.27 9.90 17.86
C GLU A 473 -15.32 11.05 18.87
N VAL A 474 -15.30 12.28 18.37
CA VAL A 474 -15.34 13.49 19.20
C VAL A 474 -16.63 13.57 20.00
N ALA A 475 -17.79 13.34 19.38
CA ALA A 475 -19.06 13.37 20.08
C ALA A 475 -19.19 12.27 21.16
N TRP A 476 -18.52 11.13 20.97
CA TRP A 476 -18.45 10.07 21.99
C TRP A 476 -17.55 10.47 23.17
N LEU A 477 -16.38 11.08 22.91
CA LEU A 477 -15.51 11.63 23.95
C LEU A 477 -16.26 12.66 24.81
N GLU A 478 -17.00 13.57 24.16
CA GLU A 478 -17.85 14.56 24.83
C GLU A 478 -18.96 13.90 25.66
N ARG A 479 -19.63 12.86 25.11
CA ARG A 479 -20.65 12.08 25.85
C ARG A 479 -20.08 11.41 27.11
N LYS A 480 -18.85 10.89 27.06
CA LYS A 480 -18.17 10.27 28.20
C LYS A 480 -17.65 11.30 29.21
N GLY A 481 -17.61 12.58 28.85
CA GLY A 481 -17.01 13.63 29.67
C GLY A 481 -15.49 13.59 29.69
N TYR A 482 -14.86 12.98 28.68
CA TYR A 482 -13.41 12.93 28.55
C TYR A 482 -12.89 14.25 27.98
N HIS A 483 -11.95 14.87 28.69
CA HIS A 483 -11.28 16.08 28.22
C HIS A 483 -10.25 15.73 27.14
N TYR A 484 -10.15 16.59 26.12
CA TYR A 484 -9.17 16.47 25.05
C TYR A 484 -8.72 17.85 24.57
N THR A 485 -7.51 17.90 24.02
CA THR A 485 -6.91 19.09 23.42
C THR A 485 -7.16 19.09 21.91
N GLU A 486 -7.67 20.19 21.39
CA GLU A 486 -7.90 20.38 19.95
C GLU A 486 -6.61 20.86 19.27
N ARG A 487 -6.19 20.17 18.20
CA ARG A 487 -4.96 20.43 17.47
C ARG A 487 -5.23 20.65 16.00
N ASP A 488 -4.42 21.50 15.37
CA ASP A 488 -4.37 21.62 13.91
C ASP A 488 -3.42 20.56 13.35
N VAL A 489 -3.73 19.99 12.18
CA VAL A 489 -2.89 18.97 11.51
C VAL A 489 -1.67 19.57 10.80
N SER A 490 -1.62 20.87 10.55
CA SER A 490 -0.53 21.55 9.84
C SER A 490 0.89 21.22 10.33
N PRO A 491 1.18 20.99 11.63
CA PRO A 491 2.53 20.60 12.08
C PRO A 491 3.01 19.28 11.48
N TRP A 492 2.08 18.39 11.09
CA TRP A 492 2.39 17.11 10.46
C TRP A 492 2.55 17.20 8.93
N LEU A 493 2.21 18.35 8.35
CA LEU A 493 2.32 18.59 6.90
C LEU A 493 3.63 19.28 6.52
N SER A 494 4.28 19.97 7.46
CA SER A 494 5.55 20.65 7.19
C SER A 494 6.70 19.65 7.04
N LYS A 495 7.20 19.50 5.80
CA LYS A 495 8.33 18.64 5.41
C LYS A 495 9.66 18.88 6.17
N ASN A 496 9.77 19.92 6.98
CA ASN A 496 11.07 20.47 7.38
C ASN A 496 11.72 19.88 8.64
N GLU A 497 11.06 19.05 9.46
CA GLU A 497 11.68 18.63 10.74
C GLU A 497 12.07 17.17 10.86
N SER A 498 11.68 16.30 9.93
CA SER A 498 12.20 14.94 9.94
C SER A 498 12.14 14.33 8.56
N LYS A 499 13.24 14.47 7.81
CA LYS A 499 13.76 13.29 7.11
C LYS A 499 14.03 12.26 8.21
N ILE A 500 12.99 11.55 8.64
CA ILE A 500 13.16 10.25 9.29
C ILE A 500 14.03 9.54 8.27
N PRO A 501 15.29 9.19 8.60
CA PRO A 501 16.08 8.38 7.71
C PRO A 501 15.15 7.24 7.34
N VAL A 502 14.99 6.95 6.06
CA VAL A 502 14.52 5.62 5.66
C VAL A 502 15.65 4.71 6.14
N GLU A 503 15.66 4.44 7.44
CA GLU A 503 16.57 3.55 8.09
C GLU A 503 16.29 2.24 7.38
N GLU A 504 17.34 1.73 6.76
CA GLU A 504 17.39 0.49 6.03
C GLU A 504 16.49 -0.50 6.77
N VAL A 505 15.30 -0.79 6.21
CA VAL A 505 14.24 -1.54 6.87
C VAL A 505 14.89 -2.75 7.48
N VAL A 506 15.10 -2.72 8.80
CA VAL A 506 15.81 -3.77 9.51
C VAL A 506 15.06 -5.04 9.13
N PRO A 507 15.72 -6.02 8.49
CA PRO A 507 15.04 -7.21 8.01
C PRO A 507 14.22 -7.74 9.17
N ALA A 508 12.90 -7.88 8.93
CA ALA A 508 11.95 -8.22 9.96
C ALA A 508 12.56 -9.31 10.84
N PRO A 509 12.59 -9.15 12.18
CA PRO A 509 13.21 -10.12 13.06
C PRO A 509 12.73 -11.49 12.62
N THR A 510 13.69 -12.37 12.27
CA THR A 510 13.41 -13.71 11.77
C THR A 510 12.29 -14.26 12.63
N LEU A 511 11.17 -14.64 12.00
CA LEU A 511 10.01 -15.24 12.64
C LEU A 511 10.46 -16.50 13.40
N GLN A 512 11.08 -16.31 14.56
CA GLN A 512 11.15 -17.31 15.60
C GLN A 512 9.70 -17.45 16.01
N SER A 513 9.07 -18.50 15.49
CA SER A 513 7.81 -19.09 15.94
C SER A 513 7.22 -18.29 17.09
N GLN A 514 6.38 -17.29 16.78
CA GLN A 514 5.55 -16.72 17.82
C GLN A 514 4.72 -17.89 18.32
N GLN A 515 5.06 -18.41 19.49
CA GLN A 515 4.22 -19.39 20.16
C GLN A 515 2.83 -18.77 20.22
N PRO A 516 1.77 -19.52 19.87
CA PRO A 516 0.41 -19.01 19.98
C PRO A 516 0.25 -18.42 21.38
N ARG A 517 -0.13 -17.14 21.46
CA ARG A 517 -0.45 -16.51 22.74
C ARG A 517 -1.43 -17.44 23.44
N PRO A 518 -1.20 -17.84 24.70
CA PRO A 518 -2.17 -18.63 25.43
C PRO A 518 -3.51 -17.91 25.36
N SER A 519 -4.55 -18.61 24.94
CA SER A 519 -5.91 -18.13 25.02
C SER A 519 -6.12 -17.62 26.43
N VAL A 520 -6.37 -16.32 26.55
CA VAL A 520 -6.82 -15.74 27.82
C VAL A 520 -8.21 -16.31 28.03
N ASP A 521 -8.29 -17.38 28.81
CA ASP A 521 -9.54 -17.84 29.38
C ASP A 521 -10.06 -16.68 30.23
N VAL A 522 -11.06 -15.98 29.69
CA VAL A 522 -11.83 -14.99 30.41
C VAL A 522 -12.62 -15.76 31.46
N ASN A 523 -12.02 -15.93 32.63
CA ASN A 523 -12.74 -16.30 33.84
C ASN A 523 -13.69 -15.15 34.19
N LEU A 524 -14.92 -15.25 33.67
CA LEU A 524 -16.08 -14.50 34.15
C LEU A 524 -16.30 -14.84 35.63
N PRO A 525 -16.24 -13.87 36.55
CA PRO A 525 -16.58 -14.13 37.94
C PRO A 525 -18.09 -14.36 38.07
N GLY A 526 -18.42 -15.58 38.50
CA GLY A 526 -19.50 -15.90 39.45
C GLY A 526 -20.84 -15.19 39.26
N THR A 527 -21.76 -15.90 38.62
CA THR A 527 -23.20 -15.71 38.74
C THR A 527 -23.60 -15.67 40.22
N LEU A 528 -23.89 -14.48 40.76
CA LEU A 528 -24.52 -14.32 42.06
C LEU A 528 -26.00 -14.71 41.92
N ALA A 529 -26.34 -15.84 42.52
CA ALA A 529 -27.69 -16.31 42.70
C ALA A 529 -28.50 -15.30 43.53
N LEU A 530 -29.67 -14.94 43.01
CA LEU A 530 -30.74 -14.30 43.77
C LEU A 530 -31.31 -15.32 44.76
N GLU A 531 -31.21 -15.04 46.06
CA GLU A 531 -32.07 -15.65 47.07
C GLU A 531 -33.39 -14.86 47.20
N PRO A 532 -34.51 -15.53 47.53
CA PRO A 532 -35.82 -14.90 47.61
C PRO A 532 -36.16 -14.43 49.04
N GLY A 533 -36.75 -13.24 49.14
CA GLY A 533 -37.81 -12.93 50.10
C GLY A 533 -37.41 -12.28 51.43
N ALA A 534 -37.70 -10.98 51.55
CA ALA A 534 -38.51 -10.36 52.61
C ALA A 534 -38.89 -8.93 52.21
#